data_AF-A0A7Y4VDT3-F1
#
_entry.id   AF-A0A7Y4VDT3-F1
#
_cell.length_a   1.000
_cell.length_b   1.000
_cell.length_c   1.000
_cell.angle_alpha   90.00
_cell.angle_beta   90.00
_cell.angle_gamma   90.00
#
_symmetry.space_group_name_H-M   'P 1'
#
loop_
_entity.id
_entity.type
_entity.pdbx_description
1 polymer ?
#
loop_
_entity_poly.entity_id
_entity_poly.type
_entity_poly.pdbx_seq_one_letter_code
_entity_poly.pdbx_strand_id
1 'polypeptide(L)'
;MRSFSGGGQKELVKQPKAYGFDTGFVSFARSWDALRPDDCGSLWEHLTLEHLQAHLPDTPVRYWRDKAGNEIDFIIPRTRDTVDVIECKWNPAAFDASALNVFRSYYPKGRNHLVTSVEGPAYAKRFGKLEVTICEPDGIEV
;
A
#
# COMPACT_ATOMS: atom_id res chain seq x y z
N MET A 1 -9.05 -3.45 8.83
CA MET A 1 -9.02 -2.27 7.92
C MET A 1 -10.31 -2.19 7.11
N ARG A 2 -10.75 -0.99 6.70
CA ARG A 2 -11.98 -0.79 5.89
C ARG A 2 -11.62 -0.48 4.44
N SER A 3 -12.43 -0.99 3.50
CA SER A 3 -12.30 -0.66 2.08
C SER A 3 -12.66 0.80 1.82
N PHE A 4 -12.15 1.31 0.71
CA PHE A 4 -12.57 2.58 0.13
C PHE A 4 -13.47 2.35 -1.08
N SER A 5 -14.49 3.21 -1.21
CA SER A 5 -15.33 3.30 -2.38
C SER A 5 -15.76 4.75 -2.60
N GLY A 6 -15.62 5.27 -3.82
CA GLY A 6 -16.11 6.59 -4.22
C GLY A 6 -17.51 6.55 -4.83
N GLY A 7 -18.18 5.38 -4.81
CA GLY A 7 -19.55 5.21 -5.30
C GLY A 7 -19.65 4.56 -6.69
N GLY A 8 -18.55 4.05 -7.25
CA GLY A 8 -18.56 3.33 -8.52
C GLY A 8 -19.09 1.91 -8.39
N GLN A 9 -19.93 1.45 -9.34
CA GLN A 9 -20.49 0.08 -9.31
C GLN A 9 -19.45 -1.04 -9.49
N LYS A 10 -18.21 -0.69 -9.86
CA LYS A 10 -17.12 -1.65 -10.11
C LYS A 10 -16.28 -1.97 -8.86
N GLU A 11 -16.48 -1.25 -7.76
CA GLU A 11 -15.66 -1.38 -6.55
C GLU A 11 -16.20 -2.46 -5.60
N LEU A 12 -15.31 -3.11 -4.86
CA LEU A 12 -15.70 -4.03 -3.80
C LEU A 12 -15.96 -3.27 -2.50
N VAL A 13 -17.23 -3.22 -2.11
CA VAL A 13 -17.70 -2.39 -0.99
C VAL A 13 -17.46 -3.03 0.38
N LYS A 14 -17.36 -4.37 0.48
CA LYS A 14 -17.17 -5.08 1.76
C LYS A 14 -16.32 -6.35 1.63
N GLN A 15 -15.08 -6.31 2.13
CA GLN A 15 -14.23 -7.50 2.36
C GLN A 15 -13.11 -7.16 3.36
N PRO A 16 -13.37 -7.18 4.68
CA PRO A 16 -12.42 -6.66 5.67
C PRO A 16 -11.07 -7.40 5.64
N LYS A 17 -9.97 -6.65 5.69
CA LYS A 17 -8.62 -7.18 5.93
C LYS A 17 -8.24 -7.04 7.41
N ALA A 18 -7.61 -8.06 7.99
CA ALA A 18 -7.01 -8.04 9.32
C ALA A 18 -5.48 -7.96 9.17
N TYR A 19 -4.84 -7.19 10.05
CA TYR A 19 -3.40 -6.96 10.08
C TYR A 19 -2.89 -7.23 11.50
N GLY A 20 -1.76 -7.93 11.64
CA GLY A 20 -1.04 -8.08 12.92
C GLY A 20 -0.09 -6.92 13.17
N PHE A 21 0.09 -6.53 14.45
CA PHE A 21 0.87 -5.35 14.91
C PHE A 21 2.31 -5.69 15.36
N ASP A 22 2.70 -6.97 15.30
CA ASP A 22 4.05 -7.40 15.70
C ASP A 22 4.50 -8.49 14.73
N THR A 23 5.32 -8.10 13.76
CA THR A 23 5.90 -9.03 12.77
C THR A 23 6.81 -10.07 13.41
N GLY A 24 7.42 -9.77 14.57
CA GLY A 24 8.17 -10.70 15.41
C GLY A 24 7.27 -11.71 16.10
N PHE A 25 6.13 -11.28 16.64
CA PHE A 25 5.08 -12.16 17.17
C PHE A 25 4.44 -13.02 16.08
N VAL A 26 4.21 -12.48 14.88
CA VAL A 26 3.73 -13.27 13.72
C VAL A 26 4.74 -14.35 13.35
N SER A 27 6.02 -13.99 13.28
CA SER A 27 7.11 -14.95 12.99
C SER A 27 7.21 -16.03 14.08
N PHE A 28 7.12 -15.63 15.35
CA PHE A 28 7.11 -16.55 16.50
C PHE A 28 5.89 -17.48 16.49
N ALA A 29 4.68 -16.96 16.30
CA ALA A 29 3.43 -17.74 16.24
C ALA A 29 3.39 -18.72 15.07
N ARG A 30 4.16 -18.45 14.01
CA ARG A 30 4.37 -19.34 12.86
C ARG A 30 5.57 -20.28 13.00
N SER A 31 6.29 -20.21 14.12
CA SER A 31 7.52 -20.98 14.40
C SER A 31 8.58 -20.80 13.30
N TRP A 32 8.76 -19.56 12.85
CA TRP A 32 9.82 -19.21 11.92
C TRP A 32 11.12 -18.94 12.67
N ASP A 33 12.13 -19.80 12.48
CA ASP A 33 13.48 -19.59 13.02
C ASP A 33 14.24 -18.48 12.28
N ALA A 34 13.82 -18.16 11.05
CA ALA A 34 14.32 -17.06 10.22
C ALA A 34 13.19 -16.54 9.30
N LEU A 35 13.25 -15.25 8.92
CA LEU A 35 12.35 -14.67 7.94
C LEU A 35 12.48 -15.41 6.60
N ARG A 36 11.36 -15.87 6.06
CA ARG A 36 11.32 -16.54 4.75
C ARG A 36 11.03 -15.50 3.67
N PRO A 37 11.68 -15.58 2.50
CA PRO A 37 11.44 -14.64 1.40
C PRO A 37 9.96 -14.50 1.02
N ASP A 38 9.20 -15.60 1.06
CA ASP A 38 7.77 -15.64 0.71
C ASP A 38 6.90 -14.84 1.69
N ASP A 39 7.34 -14.71 2.95
CA ASP A 39 6.60 -14.03 4.00
C ASP A 39 6.96 -12.53 4.09
N CYS A 40 8.14 -12.15 3.59
CA CYS A 40 8.63 -10.77 3.62
C CYS A 40 7.63 -9.77 3.00
N GLY A 41 6.93 -10.13 1.93
CA GLY A 41 5.93 -9.25 1.30
C GLY A 41 4.78 -8.90 2.25
N SER A 42 4.17 -9.91 2.88
CA SER A 42 3.05 -9.70 3.79
C SER A 42 3.49 -9.03 5.09
N LEU A 43 4.66 -9.39 5.65
CA LEU A 43 5.20 -8.71 6.82
C LEU A 43 5.52 -7.23 6.53
N TRP A 44 5.97 -6.92 5.32
CA TRP A 44 6.24 -5.55 4.90
C TRP A 44 4.98 -4.69 4.81
N GLU A 45 3.87 -5.26 4.31
CA GLU A 45 2.56 -4.60 4.35
C GLU A 45 2.13 -4.29 5.80
N HIS A 46 2.32 -5.24 6.73
CA HIS A 46 2.00 -5.04 8.15
C HIS A 46 2.82 -3.89 8.76
N LEU A 47 4.15 -3.93 8.59
CA LEU A 47 5.06 -2.90 9.10
C LEU A 47 4.72 -1.53 8.51
N THR A 48 4.43 -1.46 7.21
CA THR A 48 4.05 -0.20 6.56
C THR A 48 2.75 0.35 7.14
N LEU A 49 1.75 -0.50 7.39
CA LEU A 49 0.50 -0.07 8.02
C LEU A 49 0.73 0.45 9.45
N GLU A 50 1.52 -0.26 10.26
CA GLU A 50 1.89 0.16 11.62
C GLU A 50 2.58 1.52 11.60
N HIS A 51 3.56 1.71 10.70
CA HIS A 51 4.25 2.98 10.51
C HIS A 51 3.25 4.10 10.17
N LEU A 52 2.36 3.89 9.19
CA LEU A 52 1.35 4.87 8.80
C LEU A 52 0.41 5.24 9.95
N GLN A 53 -0.03 4.26 10.74
CA GLN A 53 -0.92 4.50 11.89
C GLN A 53 -0.21 5.26 13.02
N ALA A 54 1.07 5.01 13.23
CA ALA A 54 1.87 5.70 14.24
C ALA A 54 2.13 7.18 13.88
N HIS A 55 2.39 7.46 12.59
CA HIS A 55 2.73 8.80 12.12
C HIS A 55 1.52 9.63 11.68
N LEU A 56 0.40 8.98 11.33
CA LEU A 56 -0.83 9.63 10.89
C LEU A 56 -2.07 9.16 11.70
N PRO A 57 -2.09 9.34 13.03
CA PRO A 57 -3.12 8.76 13.89
C PRO A 57 -4.56 9.21 13.53
N ASP A 58 -4.71 10.42 12.99
CA ASP A 58 -6.01 10.99 12.62
C ASP A 58 -6.38 10.77 11.14
N THR A 59 -5.50 10.17 10.34
CA THR A 59 -5.72 9.97 8.91
C THR A 59 -6.19 8.53 8.64
N PRO A 60 -7.42 8.35 8.10
CA PRO A 60 -7.93 7.02 7.85
C PRO A 60 -7.22 6.36 6.66
N VAL A 61 -6.26 5.50 6.94
CA VAL A 61 -5.69 4.57 5.94
C VAL A 61 -6.78 3.58 5.54
N ARG A 62 -6.94 3.34 4.24
CA ARG A 62 -7.88 2.35 3.67
C ARG A 62 -7.16 1.52 2.62
N TYR A 63 -7.81 0.50 2.08
CA TYR A 63 -7.35 -0.23 0.89
C TYR A 63 -8.42 -0.13 -0.20
N TRP A 64 -8.05 -0.41 -1.45
CA TRP A 64 -8.98 -0.42 -2.57
C TRP A 64 -8.91 -1.73 -3.33
N ARG A 65 -10.07 -2.21 -3.78
CA ARG A 65 -10.17 -3.38 -4.66
C ARG A 65 -11.37 -3.25 -5.58
N ASP A 66 -11.24 -3.68 -6.83
CA ASP A 66 -12.36 -3.77 -7.76
C ASP A 66 -12.85 -5.21 -7.98
N LYS A 67 -13.96 -5.34 -8.70
CA LYS A 67 -14.56 -6.64 -9.06
C LYS A 67 -13.71 -7.46 -10.05
N ALA A 68 -12.75 -6.83 -10.73
CA ALA A 68 -11.83 -7.51 -11.63
C ALA A 68 -10.61 -8.10 -10.89
N GLY A 69 -10.48 -7.84 -9.59
CA GLY A 69 -9.38 -8.33 -8.76
C GLY A 69 -8.18 -7.38 -8.70
N ASN A 70 -8.28 -6.17 -9.27
CA ASN A 70 -7.25 -5.17 -9.08
C ASN A 70 -7.28 -4.68 -7.64
N GLU A 71 -6.11 -4.47 -7.06
CA GLU A 71 -5.95 -4.13 -5.65
C GLU A 71 -4.88 -3.08 -5.48
N ILE A 72 -5.14 -2.17 -4.54
CA ILE A 72 -4.15 -1.24 -4.02
C ILE A 72 -4.04 -1.50 -2.51
N ASP A 73 -2.82 -1.78 -2.03
CA ASP A 73 -2.57 -2.17 -0.63
C ASP A 73 -3.11 -1.13 0.34
N PHE A 74 -2.68 0.12 0.19
CA PHE A 74 -3.12 1.23 1.01
C PHE A 74 -3.42 2.47 0.17
N ILE A 75 -4.42 3.21 0.62
CA ILE A 75 -4.77 4.51 0.09
C ILE A 75 -5.06 5.48 1.23
N ILE A 76 -4.81 6.75 0.94
CA ILE A 76 -5.06 7.84 1.87
C ILE A 76 -5.91 8.89 1.14
N PRO A 77 -7.23 8.93 1.42
CA PRO A 77 -8.09 9.99 0.92
C PRO A 77 -7.63 11.34 1.47
N ARG A 78 -7.44 12.32 0.58
CA ARG A 78 -7.09 13.70 0.93
C ARG A 78 -8.32 14.59 0.86
N THR A 79 -8.12 15.85 0.51
CA THR A 79 -9.19 16.76 0.14
C THR A 79 -9.67 16.49 -1.28
N ARG A 80 -10.95 16.82 -1.56
CA ARG A 80 -11.62 16.87 -2.88
C ARG A 80 -10.98 16.03 -3.99
N ASP A 81 -11.48 14.81 -4.16
CA ASP A 81 -11.16 13.87 -5.27
C ASP A 81 -9.66 13.54 -5.44
N THR A 82 -8.84 13.79 -4.41
CA THR A 82 -7.42 13.46 -4.39
C THR A 82 -7.20 12.29 -3.44
N VAL A 83 -6.54 11.24 -3.93
CA VAL A 83 -6.33 10.00 -3.17
C VAL A 83 -4.90 9.54 -3.39
N ASP A 84 -4.09 9.55 -2.34
CA ASP A 84 -2.74 9.01 -2.43
C ASP A 84 -2.77 7.49 -2.37
N VAL A 85 -1.84 6.87 -3.08
CA VAL A 85 -1.65 5.42 -3.16
C VAL A 85 -0.33 5.06 -2.53
N ILE A 86 -0.32 3.99 -1.75
CA ILE A 86 0.85 3.36 -1.17
C ILE A 86 0.77 1.86 -1.49
N GLU A 87 1.72 1.40 -2.29
CA GLU A 87 1.91 0.00 -2.68
C GLU A 87 3.13 -0.55 -1.96
N CYS A 88 3.03 -1.75 -1.40
CA CYS A 88 4.09 -2.36 -0.60
C CYS A 88 4.76 -3.47 -1.40
N LYS A 89 6.08 -3.36 -1.61
CA LYS A 89 6.87 -4.46 -2.18
C LYS A 89 8.19 -4.57 -1.45
N TRP A 90 8.48 -5.75 -0.90
CA TRP A 90 9.81 -6.03 -0.36
C TRP A 90 10.90 -5.74 -1.40
N ASN A 91 10.75 -6.28 -2.61
CA ASN A 91 11.64 -5.97 -3.73
C ASN A 91 10.94 -5.00 -4.72
N PRO A 92 11.50 -3.81 -5.01
CA PRO A 92 10.92 -2.87 -5.98
C PRO A 92 10.73 -3.46 -7.37
N ALA A 93 11.54 -4.45 -7.77
CA ALA A 93 11.42 -5.10 -9.07
C ALA A 93 10.14 -5.94 -9.22
N ALA A 94 9.48 -6.29 -8.12
CA ALA A 94 8.22 -7.03 -8.13
C ALA A 94 6.98 -6.12 -8.33
N PHE A 95 7.17 -4.81 -8.46
CA PHE A 95 6.07 -3.88 -8.68
C PHE A 95 5.54 -3.95 -10.11
N ASP A 96 4.22 -4.11 -10.22
CA ASP A 96 3.47 -4.02 -11.47
C ASP A 96 2.45 -2.88 -11.39
N ALA A 97 2.43 -2.02 -12.40
CA ALA A 97 1.64 -0.80 -12.38
C ALA A 97 0.20 -0.98 -12.92
N SER A 98 -0.24 -2.21 -13.25
CA SER A 98 -1.55 -2.43 -13.90
C SER A 98 -2.71 -2.00 -13.01
N ALA A 99 -2.75 -2.47 -11.75
CA ALA A 99 -3.77 -2.09 -10.79
C ALA A 99 -3.77 -0.58 -10.51
N LEU A 100 -2.58 0.03 -10.41
CA LEU A 100 -2.43 1.47 -10.24
C LEU A 100 -2.98 2.27 -11.43
N ASN A 101 -2.73 1.82 -12.67
CA ASN A 101 -3.31 2.44 -13.87
C ASN A 101 -4.84 2.39 -13.85
N VAL A 102 -5.41 1.24 -13.46
CA VAL A 102 -6.86 1.08 -13.32
C VAL A 102 -7.39 2.01 -12.23
N PHE A 103 -6.77 2.03 -11.05
CA PHE A 103 -7.14 2.92 -9.95
C PHE A 103 -7.13 4.39 -10.38
N ARG A 104 -6.07 4.83 -11.08
CA ARG A 104 -5.93 6.21 -11.58
C ARG A 104 -6.89 6.58 -12.68
N SER A 105 -7.54 5.61 -13.34
CA SER A 105 -8.67 5.89 -14.23
C SER A 105 -9.94 6.32 -13.49
N TYR A 106 -10.12 5.86 -12.23
CA TYR A 106 -11.23 6.27 -11.36
C TYR A 106 -10.85 7.50 -10.52
N TYR A 107 -9.62 7.56 -10.03
CA TYR A 107 -9.10 8.60 -9.13
C TYR A 107 -7.84 9.26 -9.70
N PRO A 108 -7.99 10.22 -10.64
CA PRO A 108 -6.87 10.73 -11.43
C PRO A 108 -5.86 11.58 -10.64
N LYS A 109 -6.17 11.97 -9.40
CA LYS A 109 -5.32 12.86 -8.58
C LYS A 109 -4.80 12.15 -7.34
N GLY A 110 -3.57 12.50 -6.97
CA GLY A 110 -2.88 12.01 -5.79
C GLY A 110 -1.49 11.50 -6.12
N ARG A 111 -0.67 11.35 -5.08
CA ARG A 111 0.68 10.81 -5.15
C ARG A 111 0.65 9.29 -5.22
N ASN A 112 1.68 8.70 -5.83
CA ASN A 112 1.85 7.24 -5.87
C ASN A 112 3.17 6.90 -5.19
N HIS A 113 3.12 6.10 -4.14
CA HIS A 113 4.29 5.63 -3.41
C HIS A 113 4.42 4.13 -3.60
N LEU A 114 5.63 3.68 -3.89
CA LEU A 114 6.04 2.29 -3.80
C LEU A 114 6.99 2.17 -2.61
N VAL A 115 6.49 1.61 -1.51
CA VAL A 115 7.23 1.47 -0.25
C VAL A 115 7.95 0.13 -0.25
N THR A 116 9.27 0.17 -0.10
CA THR A 116 10.14 -1.01 -0.24
C THR A 116 11.20 -1.09 0.84
N SER A 117 11.81 -2.25 1.02
CA SER A 117 12.89 -2.44 2.01
C SER A 117 14.27 -1.99 1.52
N VAL A 118 14.35 -1.31 0.37
CA VAL A 118 15.61 -0.79 -0.16
C VAL A 118 15.96 0.52 0.51
N GLU A 119 17.08 0.52 1.22
CA GLU A 119 17.65 1.70 1.85
C GLU A 119 18.11 2.75 0.83
N GLY A 120 17.89 4.02 1.16
CA GLY A 120 18.38 5.16 0.38
C GLY A 120 17.37 6.30 0.26
N PRO A 121 17.78 7.42 -0.36
CA PRO A 121 16.89 8.54 -0.57
C PRO A 121 15.73 8.14 -1.49
N ALA A 122 14.54 8.66 -1.20
CA ALA A 122 13.38 8.49 -2.06
C ALA A 122 13.68 9.01 -3.48
N TYR A 123 13.19 8.29 -4.49
CA TYR A 123 13.40 8.65 -5.89
C TYR A 123 12.18 8.37 -6.75
N ALA A 124 11.95 9.23 -7.74
CA ALA A 124 10.85 9.05 -8.68
C ALA A 124 11.23 8.09 -9.81
N LYS A 125 10.32 7.18 -10.16
CA LYS A 125 10.42 6.32 -11.33
C LYS A 125 9.13 6.36 -12.12
N ARG A 126 9.24 6.34 -13.46
CA ARG A 126 8.08 6.34 -14.36
C ARG A 126 7.69 4.93 -14.77
N PHE A 127 6.39 4.66 -14.72
CA PHE A 127 5.73 3.46 -15.21
C PHE A 127 4.66 3.89 -16.22
N GLY A 128 5.06 4.00 -17.49
CA GLY A 128 4.24 4.62 -18.53
C GLY A 128 4.00 6.10 -18.22
N LYS A 129 2.73 6.48 -18.04
CA LYS A 129 2.33 7.87 -17.72
C LYS A 129 2.39 8.18 -16.22
N LEU A 130 2.48 7.15 -15.39
CA LEU A 130 2.47 7.29 -13.94
C LEU A 130 3.87 7.57 -13.43
N GLU A 131 3.99 8.56 -12.56
CA GLU A 131 5.17 8.77 -11.73
C GLU A 131 4.92 8.12 -10.36
N VAL A 132 5.89 7.36 -9.89
CA VAL A 132 5.84 6.63 -8.62
C VAL A 132 7.09 6.95 -7.83
N THR A 133 6.92 7.46 -6.62
CA THR A 133 8.00 7.69 -5.68
C THR A 133 8.33 6.39 -4.97
N ILE A 134 9.54 5.89 -5.16
CA ILE A 134 10.06 4.70 -4.49
C ILE A 134 10.78 5.15 -3.23
N CYS A 135 10.39 4.59 -2.08
CA CYS A 135 10.88 5.05 -0.77
C CYS A 135 10.80 3.94 0.29
N GLU A 136 11.47 4.18 1.41
CA GLU A 136 11.20 3.51 2.69
C GLU A 136 9.99 4.16 3.38
N PRO A 137 9.45 3.58 4.48
CA PRO A 137 8.29 4.16 5.16
C PRO A 137 8.45 5.63 5.55
N ASP A 138 9.62 6.03 6.04
CA ASP A 138 9.92 7.43 6.43
C ASP A 138 9.92 8.41 5.24
N GLY A 139 10.09 7.90 4.01
CA GLY A 139 10.07 8.69 2.78
C GLY A 139 8.68 8.88 2.20
N ILE A 140 7.63 8.39 2.86
CA ILE A 140 6.25 8.62 2.46
C ILE A 140 5.91 10.08 2.76
N GLU A 141 5.66 10.87 1.71
CA GLU A 141 5.25 12.25 1.89
C GLU A 141 3.73 12.34 2.01
N VAL A 142 3.25 12.25 3.25
CA VAL A 142 1.84 12.22 3.62
C VAL A 142 1.34 13.49 4.29
#